data_AF-A0A316A816-F1
#
_entry.id   AF-A0A316A816-F1
#
_cell.length_a   1.000
_cell.length_b   1.000
_cell.length_c   1.000
_cell.angle_alpha   90.00
_cell.angle_beta   90.00
_cell.angle_gamma   90.00
#
_symmetry.space_group_name_H-M   'P 1'
#
loop_
_entity.id
_entity.type
_entity.pdbx_description
1 polymer ?
#
loop_
_entity_poly.entity_id
_entity_poly.type
_entity_poly.pdbx_seq_one_letter_code
_entity_poly.pdbx_strand_id
1 'polypeptide(L)' 'MRSLAAERGVTAGQIALAWLLAQGDDVVPIPGTKRRTYLAQNLASTEISLAPEDLARLDAVLPVGIAAGDRSPDMSSVHR' A
#
# COMPACT_ATOMS: atom_id res chain seq x y z
N MET A 1 -8.99 0.83 -5.75
CA MET A 1 -8.77 0.29 -4.39
C MET A 1 -10.01 0.29 -3.51
N ARG A 2 -10.67 1.43 -3.22
CA ARG A 2 -11.83 1.46 -2.29
C ARG A 2 -12.99 0.55 -2.71
N SER A 3 -13.27 0.46 -4.00
CA SER A 3 -14.28 -0.47 -4.55
C SER A 3 -13.94 -1.93 -4.25
N LEU A 4 -12.74 -2.37 -4.63
CA LEU A 4 -12.25 -3.73 -4.36
C LEU A 4 -12.23 -4.05 -2.86
N ALA A 5 -11.84 -3.09 -2.03
CA ALA A 5 -11.84 -3.24 -0.58
C ALA A 5 -13.27 -3.45 -0.05
N ALA A 6 -14.24 -2.67 -0.54
CA ALA A 6 -15.65 -2.83 -0.18
C ALA A 6 -16.23 -4.17 -0.67
N GLU A 7 -15.91 -4.59 -1.90
CA GLU A 7 -16.30 -5.90 -2.47
C GLU A 7 -15.80 -7.06 -1.60
N ARG A 8 -14.61 -6.92 -0.99
CA ARG A 8 -13.98 -7.96 -0.15
C ARG A 8 -14.21 -7.78 1.35
N GLY A 9 -14.93 -6.74 1.79
CA GLY A 9 -15.16 -6.45 3.20
C GLY A 9 -13.90 -6.11 4.00
N VAL A 10 -12.85 -5.60 3.35
CA VAL A 10 -11.56 -5.24 3.97
C VAL A 10 -11.29 -3.75 3.82
N THR A 11 -10.22 -3.27 4.45
CA THR A 11 -9.80 -1.87 4.31
C THR A 11 -8.97 -1.64 3.04
N ALA A 12 -8.99 -0.42 2.50
CA ALA A 12 -8.14 -0.07 1.38
C ALA A 12 -6.63 -0.20 1.69
N GLY A 13 -6.24 0.03 2.97
CA GLY A 13 -4.87 -0.18 3.43
C GLY A 13 -4.45 -1.66 3.37
N GLN A 14 -5.37 -2.57 3.69
CA GLN A 14 -5.12 -4.00 3.56
C GLN A 14 -4.93 -4.43 2.10
N ILE A 15 -5.75 -3.91 1.18
CA ILE A 15 -5.57 -4.14 -0.26
C ILE A 15 -4.20 -3.60 -0.74
N ALA A 16 -3.75 -2.46 -0.21
CA ALA A 16 -2.46 -1.89 -0.56
C ALA A 16 -1.28 -2.77 -0.13
N LEU A 17 -1.32 -3.25 1.11
CA LEU A 17 -0.29 -4.14 1.63
C LEU A 17 -0.29 -5.50 0.92
N ALA A 18 -1.47 -6.07 0.66
CA ALA A 18 -1.61 -7.32 -0.09
C ALA A 18 -1.08 -7.19 -1.52
N TRP A 19 -1.35 -6.08 -2.21
CA TRP A 19 -0.79 -5.81 -3.54
C TRP A 19 0.73 -5.70 -3.51
N LEU A 20 1.29 -5.02 -2.50
CA LEU A 20 2.74 -4.87 -2.37
C LEU A 20 3.44 -6.20 -2.11
N LEU A 21 2.85 -7.06 -1.27
CA LEU A 21 3.32 -8.43 -1.01
C LEU A 21 3.25 -9.31 -2.26
N ALA A 22 2.33 -9.04 -3.19
CA ALA A 22 2.18 -9.79 -4.43
C ALA A 22 3.16 -9.39 -5.54
N GLN A 23 3.96 -8.32 -5.36
CA GLN A 23 4.89 -7.83 -6.40
C GLN A 23 6.15 -8.71 -6.56
N GLY A 24 6.46 -9.56 -5.58
CA GLY A 24 7.61 -10.46 -5.63
C GLY A 24 8.11 -10.84 -4.25
N ASP A 25 8.81 -11.98 -4.15
CA ASP A 25 9.38 -12.48 -2.89
C ASP A 25 10.52 -11.60 -2.35
N ASP A 26 11.04 -10.69 -3.18
CA ASP A 26 12.06 -9.70 -2.84
C ASP A 26 11.46 -8.38 -2.30
N VAL A 27 10.14 -8.27 -2.24
CA VAL A 27 9.43 -7.09 -1.75
C VAL A 27 8.89 -7.32 -0.34
N VAL A 28 9.53 -6.72 0.66
CA VAL A 28 9.13 -6.84 2.07
C VAL A 28 8.61 -5.49 2.60
N PRO A 29 7.29 -5.30 2.77
CA PRO A 29 6.74 -4.08 3.32
C PRO A 29 7.06 -3.92 4.81
N ILE A 30 7.38 -2.70 5.23
CA ILE A 30 7.65 -2.37 6.64
C ILE A 30 6.64 -1.32 7.13
N PRO A 31 5.35 -1.68 7.28
CA PRO A 31 4.32 -0.71 7.62
C PRO A 31 4.43 -0.25 9.08
N GLY A 32 4.74 1.03 9.28
CA GLY A 32 4.78 1.64 10.61
C GLY A 32 3.40 2.03 11.13
N THR A 33 3.13 1.74 12.41
CA THR A 33 1.94 2.25 13.11
C THR A 33 2.18 2.37 14.61
N LYS A 34 1.52 3.33 15.25
CA LYS A 34 1.50 3.51 16.71
C LYS A 34 0.28 2.86 17.39
N ARG A 35 -0.66 2.32 16.61
CA ARG A 35 -1.96 1.82 17.10
C ARG A 35 -2.08 0.32 16.90
N ARG A 36 -2.41 -0.41 17.98
CA ARG A 36 -2.59 -1.88 17.96
C ARG A 36 -3.66 -2.33 16.95
N THR A 37 -4.75 -1.59 16.82
CA THR A 37 -5.80 -1.88 15.83
C THR A 37 -5.26 -1.89 14.39
N TYR A 38 -4.35 -0.98 14.06
CA TYR A 38 -3.76 -0.92 12.73
C TYR A 38 -2.66 -1.95 12.55
N LEU A 39 -1.95 -2.32 13.62
CA LEU A 39 -1.05 -3.47 13.58
C LEU A 39 -1.83 -4.73 13.19
N ALA A 40 -2.97 -4.98 13.83
CA ALA A 40 -3.84 -6.11 13.51
C ALA A 40 -4.36 -6.05 12.06
N GLN A 41 -4.73 -4.87 11.56
CA GLN A 41 -5.13 -4.70 10.15
C GLN A 41 -3.97 -4.97 9.18
N ASN A 42 -2.77 -4.46 9.46
CA ASN A 42 -1.59 -4.70 8.65
C ASN A 42 -1.27 -6.20 8.58
N LEU A 43 -1.30 -6.89 9.73
CA LEU A 43 -1.10 -8.34 9.81
C LEU A 43 -2.16 -9.09 9.00
N ALA A 44 -3.44 -8.75 9.15
CA ALA A 44 -4.52 -9.37 8.38
C ALA A 44 -4.40 -9.17 6.85
N SER A 45 -3.48 -8.32 6.38
CA SER A 45 -3.22 -8.17 4.94
C SER A 45 -2.43 -9.34 4.36
N THR A 46 -1.66 -10.09 5.17
CA THR A 46 -0.86 -11.24 4.72
C THR A 46 -1.74 -12.41 4.28
N GLU A 47 -2.97 -12.47 4.78
CA GLU A 47 -3.95 -13.51 4.48
C GLU A 47 -4.78 -13.20 3.22
N ILE A 48 -4.58 -12.02 2.61
CA ILE A 48 -5.35 -11.60 1.43
C ILE A 48 -4.58 -11.98 0.18
N SER A 49 -5.10 -12.97 -0.55
CA SER A 49 -4.65 -13.28 -1.91
C SER A 49 -5.45 -12.47 -2.94
N LEU A 50 -4.74 -11.75 -3.81
CA LEU A 50 -5.33 -11.02 -4.93
C LEU A 50 -5.30 -11.89 -6.17
N ALA A 51 -6.44 -11.97 -6.87
CA ALA A 51 -6.52 -12.70 -8.13
C ALA A 51 -5.79 -11.91 -9.24
N PRO A 52 -5.34 -12.55 -10.33
CA PRO A 52 -4.68 -11.86 -11.44
C PRO A 52 -5.50 -10.68 -11.99
N GLU A 53 -6.82 -10.78 -11.99
CA GLU A 53 -7.73 -9.73 -12.44
C GLU A 53 -7.72 -8.51 -11.50
N ASP A 54 -7.62 -8.75 -10.19
CA ASP A 54 -7.50 -7.69 -9.20
C ASP A 54 -6.17 -6.97 -9.33
N LEU A 55 -5.08 -7.72 -9.52
CA LEU A 55 -3.76 -7.15 -9.75
C LEU A 55 -3.77 -6.26 -11.00
N ALA A 56 -4.31 -6.75 -12.12
CA ALA A 56 -4.44 -5.96 -13.34
C ALA A 56 -5.28 -4.68 -13.14
N ARG A 57 -6.39 -4.77 -12.39
CA ARG A 57 -7.24 -3.61 -12.04
C ARG A 57 -6.51 -2.60 -11.16
N LEU A 58 -5.63 -3.06 -10.27
CA LEU A 58 -4.83 -2.21 -9.40
C LEU A 58 -3.68 -1.54 -10.15
N ASP A 59 -2.96 -2.28 -10.99
CA ASP A 59 -1.84 -1.75 -11.78
C ASP A 59 -2.30 -0.67 -12.77
N ALA A 60 -3.48 -0.83 -13.35
CA ALA A 60 -4.08 0.17 -14.24
C ALA A 60 -4.34 1.53 -13.55
N VAL A 61 -4.50 1.55 -12.22
CA VAL A 61 -4.78 2.78 -11.44
C VAL A 61 -3.63 3.22 -10.54
N LEU A 62 -2.55 2.43 -10.47
CA LEU A 62 -1.34 2.71 -9.69
C LEU A 62 -0.09 2.70 -10.59
N PRO A 63 0.02 3.63 -11.57
CA PRO A 63 1.19 3.70 -12.42
C PRO A 63 2.46 3.99 -11.61
N VAL A 64 3.59 3.49 -12.10
CA VAL A 64 4.91 3.74 -11.52
C VAL A 64 5.13 5.24 -11.37
N GLY A 65 5.54 5.68 -10.17
CA GLY A 65 5.80 7.08 -9.87
C GLY A 65 4.58 7.89 -9.41
N ILE A 66 3.37 7.32 -9.34
CA ILE A 66 2.18 8.05 -8.87
C ILE A 66 2.32 8.64 -7.46
N ALA A 67 3.14 8.01 -6.61
CA ALA A 67 3.44 8.46 -5.25
C ALA A 67 4.90 8.92 -5.08
N ALA A 68 5.60 9.22 -6.19
CA ALA A 68 6.94 9.79 -6.11
C ALA A 68 6.88 11.20 -5.50
N GLY A 69 7.61 11.38 -4.40
CA GLY A 69 7.83 12.69 -3.78
C GLY A 69 9.28 13.14 -3.94
N ASP A 70 9.54 14.38 -3.57
CA ASP A 70 10.90 14.90 -3.55
C ASP A 70 11.75 14.14 -2.54
N ARG A 71 12.94 13.70 -2.98
CA ARG A 71 13.92 13.05 -2.10
C ARG A 71 14.44 13.98 -1.01
N SER A 72 14.41 15.29 -1.28
CA SER A 72 14.85 16.34 -0.37
C SER A 72 13.73 17.37 -0.23
N PRO A 73 13.29 17.70 0.98
CA PRO A 73 12.41 18.86 1.17
C PRO A 73 13.14 20.12 0.73
N ASP A 74 12.39 21.13 0.29
CA ASP A 74 12.95 22.45 0.01
C ASP A 74 13.55 23.05 1.29
N MET A 75 14.87 22.95 1.39
CA MET A 75 15.64 23.47 2.52
C MET A 75 16.02 24.95 2.34
N SER A 76 15.47 25.66 1.35
CA SER A 76 15.74 27.09 1.14
C SER A 76 15.43 27.95 2.38
N SER A 77 14.53 27.49 3.25
CA SER A 77 14.12 28.14 4.49
C SER A 77 14.99 27.85 5.71
N VAL A 78 15.91 26.88 5.65
CA VAL A 78 16.74 26.45 6.80
C VAL A 78 17.92 27.42 7.07
N HIS A 79 18.16 28.37 6.17
CA HIS A 79 19.27 29.34 6.26
C HIS A 79 18.83 30.82 6.38
N ARG A 80 17.61 31.10 6.86
CA ARG A 80 17.19 32.49 7.17
C ARG A 80 17.32 32.79 8.67
#